data_AF-B9W8Y8-F1
#
_entry.id   AF-B9W8Y8-F1
#
_cell.length_a   1.000
_cell.length_b   1.000
_cell.length_c   1.000
_cell.angle_alpha   90.00
_cell.angle_beta   90.00
_cell.angle_gamma   90.00
#
_symmetry.space_group_name_H-M   'P 1'
#
loop_
_entity.id
_entity.type
_entity.pdbx_description
1 polymer ?
#
loop_
_entity_poly.entity_id
_entity_poly.type
_entity_poly.pdbx_seq_one_letter_code
_entity_poly.pdbx_strand_id
1 'polypeptide(L)'
;MFIKNKRGHSNLLSHIILSEFKKMSFQSDDCNFEIEAYAIAVMHWLSEFSNSPITPESSLHEFIQPAKLFQLFQLLFPKEELSGYLTNLFIENKEIHTEIESVHISQTTLKQIEILTEILDRHLRFRVTLNTFPYLNFYKLIIFNDYAELKKLCQIVFKIGTFTSILSAKGLAYFEFLTDNDKQVINQFKEPIIKTKKNKYPGLREKSMPQTETNSDYESTDPKSESCYLMQEEELEALNWEISIFENLIYKLAKEMEN
;
A
#
# COMPACT_ATOMS: atom_id res chain seq x y z
N MET A 1 47.16 15.68 -39.91
CA MET A 1 45.83 15.26 -40.40
C MET A 1 45.03 14.78 -39.19
N PHE A 2 44.11 15.62 -38.69
CA PHE A 2 43.31 15.34 -37.49
C PHE A 2 42.12 14.45 -37.87
N ILE A 3 42.01 13.27 -37.26
CA ILE A 3 40.79 12.45 -37.35
C ILE A 3 39.87 12.86 -36.20
N LYS A 4 38.77 13.53 -36.57
CA LYS A 4 37.68 13.98 -35.70
C LYS A 4 36.78 12.81 -35.29
N ASN A 5 36.53 12.75 -33.98
CA ASN A 5 35.26 12.45 -33.28
C ASN A 5 34.25 11.46 -33.90
N LYS A 6 34.18 10.26 -33.30
CA LYS A 6 32.92 9.54 -33.06
C LYS A 6 32.50 9.76 -31.59
N ARG A 7 31.92 10.92 -31.29
CA ARG A 7 31.15 11.19 -30.05
C ARG A 7 29.79 11.74 -30.47
N GLY A 8 28.88 10.85 -30.87
CA GLY A 8 27.56 11.23 -31.36
C GLY A 8 26.38 10.45 -30.75
N HIS A 9 26.63 9.27 -30.15
CA HIS A 9 25.54 8.42 -29.65
C HIS A 9 25.48 8.27 -28.12
N SER A 10 26.48 8.76 -27.38
CA SER A 10 26.47 8.70 -25.91
C SER A 10 25.63 9.82 -25.26
N ASN A 11 25.44 10.97 -25.93
CA ASN A 11 24.69 12.10 -25.37
C ASN A 11 23.17 11.99 -25.52
N LEU A 12 22.66 11.18 -26.46
CA LEU A 12 21.22 11.01 -26.65
C LEU A 12 20.62 10.05 -25.63
N LEU A 13 21.33 8.98 -25.28
CA LEU A 13 20.89 8.04 -24.23
C LEU A 13 20.98 8.66 -22.83
N SER A 14 22.02 9.44 -22.54
CA SER A 14 22.12 10.16 -21.26
C SER A 14 21.04 11.24 -21.12
N HIS A 15 20.71 11.96 -22.20
CA HIS A 15 19.61 12.92 -22.18
C HIS A 15 18.23 12.28 -22.06
N ILE A 16 17.99 11.11 -22.67
CA ILE A 16 16.71 10.40 -22.55
C ILE A 16 16.54 9.89 -21.11
N ILE A 17 17.57 9.29 -20.52
CA ILE A 17 17.52 8.82 -19.12
C ILE A 17 17.38 10.00 -18.15
N LEU A 18 18.10 11.10 -18.35
CA LEU A 18 17.95 12.31 -17.54
C LEU A 18 16.59 13.00 -17.72
N SER A 19 15.99 12.92 -18.91
CA SER A 19 14.66 13.48 -19.18
C SER A 19 13.52 12.65 -18.60
N GLU A 20 13.70 11.33 -18.52
CA GLU A 20 12.80 10.41 -17.80
C GLU A 20 12.92 10.60 -16.28
N PHE A 21 14.14 10.73 -15.75
CA PHE A 21 14.38 11.06 -14.33
C PHE A 21 13.78 12.42 -13.94
N LYS A 22 13.77 13.40 -14.84
CA LYS A 22 13.18 14.73 -14.59
C LYS A 22 11.66 14.78 -14.84
N LYS A 23 11.08 13.78 -15.51
CA LYS A 23 9.63 13.67 -15.72
C LYS A 23 8.92 12.91 -14.60
N MET A 24 9.63 12.14 -13.78
CA MET A 24 9.05 11.47 -12.61
C MET A 24 8.88 12.40 -11.37
N SER A 25 9.31 13.67 -11.43
CA SER A 25 9.23 14.62 -10.31
C SER A 25 8.13 15.68 -10.45
N PHE A 26 7.00 15.35 -11.09
CA PHE A 26 5.82 16.23 -11.14
C PHE A 26 4.68 15.74 -10.21
N GLN A 27 5.03 15.13 -9.08
CA GLN A 27 4.22 15.30 -7.88
C GLN A 27 4.72 16.58 -7.22
N SER A 28 3.83 17.56 -7.02
CA SER A 28 4.17 18.86 -6.45
C SER A 28 4.97 18.69 -5.15
N ASP A 29 6.00 19.53 -4.95
CA ASP A 29 6.83 19.50 -3.72
C ASP A 29 5.96 19.56 -2.45
N ASP A 30 4.79 20.21 -2.53
CA ASP A 30 3.77 20.25 -1.48
C ASP A 30 3.23 18.87 -1.09
N CYS A 31 3.00 17.97 -2.07
CA CYS A 31 2.49 16.61 -1.82
C CYS A 31 3.51 15.75 -1.08
N ASN A 32 4.80 15.92 -1.39
CA ASN A 32 5.88 15.19 -0.71
C ASN A 32 5.98 15.64 0.75
N PHE A 33 5.87 16.96 1.01
CA PHE A 33 5.87 17.50 2.37
C PHE A 33 4.72 16.97 3.22
N GLU A 34 3.51 16.88 2.66
CA GLU A 34 2.36 16.28 3.36
C GLU A 34 2.58 14.80 3.70
N ILE A 35 3.19 14.03 2.78
CA ILE A 35 3.50 12.63 3.01
C ILE A 35 4.61 12.46 4.06
N GLU A 36 5.61 13.33 4.05
CA GLU A 36 6.66 13.39 5.06
C GLU A 36 6.08 13.65 6.45
N ALA A 37 5.23 14.67 6.58
CA ALA A 37 4.53 14.97 7.84
C ALA A 37 3.67 13.80 8.31
N TYR A 38 2.99 13.11 7.37
CA TYR A 38 2.22 11.91 7.67
C TYR A 38 3.10 10.76 8.17
N ALA A 39 4.23 10.51 7.51
CA ALA A 39 5.18 9.48 7.94
C ALA A 39 5.72 9.78 9.35
N ILE A 40 6.09 11.05 9.62
CA ILE A 40 6.56 11.49 10.94
C ILE A 40 5.48 11.27 12.01
N ALA A 41 4.23 11.63 11.74
CA ALA A 41 3.13 11.39 12.67
C ALA A 41 2.92 9.89 12.96
N VAL A 42 3.04 9.03 11.94
CA VAL A 42 3.01 7.57 12.13
C VAL A 42 4.22 7.07 12.92
N MET A 43 5.41 7.65 12.72
CA MET A 43 6.61 7.32 13.49
C MET A 43 6.46 7.72 14.97
N HIS A 44 5.92 8.89 15.28
CA HIS A 44 5.57 9.28 16.65
C HIS A 44 4.64 8.26 17.28
N TRP A 45 3.58 7.87 16.58
CA TRP A 45 2.65 6.84 17.05
C TRP A 45 3.33 5.48 17.29
N LEU A 46 4.20 5.06 16.38
CA LEU A 46 4.97 3.83 16.54
C LEU A 46 5.93 3.90 17.71
N SER A 47 6.44 5.08 18.06
CA SER A 47 7.37 5.27 19.19
C SER A 47 6.74 5.04 20.56
N GLU A 48 5.41 5.14 20.66
CA GLU A 48 4.66 4.89 21.91
C GLU A 48 4.62 3.41 22.32
N PHE A 49 4.89 2.50 21.39
CA PHE A 49 4.89 1.07 21.68
C PHE A 49 6.12 0.69 22.51
N SER A 50 5.90 -0.11 23.55
CA SER A 50 7.00 -0.66 24.35
C SER A 50 7.92 -1.53 23.48
N ASN A 51 9.23 -1.25 23.52
CA ASN A 51 10.25 -1.86 22.66
C ASN A 51 10.09 -1.52 21.17
N SER A 52 9.48 -0.38 20.84
CA SER A 52 9.47 0.10 19.47
C SER A 52 10.90 0.26 18.96
N PRO A 53 11.21 -0.22 17.74
CA PRO A 53 12.48 0.09 17.12
C PRO A 53 12.53 1.56 16.68
N ILE A 54 11.40 2.26 16.59
CA ILE A 54 11.30 3.67 16.19
C ILE A 54 11.28 4.54 17.44
N THR A 55 12.10 5.59 17.43
CA THR A 55 12.08 6.65 18.46
C THR A 55 11.50 7.94 17.87
N PRO A 56 11.02 8.88 18.69
CA PRO A 56 10.52 10.17 18.20
C PRO A 56 11.54 10.96 17.36
N GLU A 57 12.84 10.75 17.62
CA GLU A 57 13.95 11.41 16.93
C GLU A 57 14.45 10.65 15.71
N SER A 58 13.90 9.46 15.43
CA SER A 58 14.32 8.66 14.26
C SER A 58 14.07 9.45 12.98
N SER A 59 15.02 9.41 12.05
CA SER A 59 14.84 10.04 10.74
C SER A 59 14.00 9.18 9.81
N LEU A 60 13.39 9.79 8.79
CA LEU A 60 12.63 9.07 7.77
C LEU A 60 13.50 8.04 7.02
N HIS A 61 14.76 8.40 6.77
CA HIS A 61 15.73 7.51 6.15
C HIS A 61 16.04 6.28 7.02
N GLU A 62 16.09 6.44 8.34
CA GLU A 62 16.23 5.32 9.29
C GLU A 62 14.96 4.46 9.35
N PHE A 63 13.78 5.09 9.30
CA PHE A 63 12.49 4.41 9.37
C PHE A 63 12.31 3.41 8.23
N ILE A 64 12.70 3.78 7.01
CA ILE A 64 12.58 2.93 5.82
C ILE A 64 13.71 1.90 5.67
N GLN A 65 14.71 1.87 6.57
CA GLN A 65 15.77 0.87 6.48
C GLN A 65 15.22 -0.55 6.64
N PRO A 66 15.69 -1.53 5.83
CA PRO A 66 15.18 -2.89 5.91
C PRO A 66 15.23 -3.51 7.31
N ALA A 67 16.32 -3.27 8.06
CA ALA A 67 16.48 -3.76 9.42
C ALA A 67 15.42 -3.17 10.38
N LYS A 68 15.12 -1.87 10.23
CA LYS A 68 14.14 -1.16 11.06
C LYS A 68 12.73 -1.65 10.78
N LEU A 69 12.39 -1.82 9.50
CA LEU A 69 11.11 -2.39 9.06
C LEU A 69 10.93 -3.83 9.53
N PHE A 70 11.98 -4.64 9.49
CA PHE A 70 11.92 -6.01 10.00
C PHE A 70 11.67 -6.04 11.52
N GLN A 71 12.38 -5.22 12.29
CA GLN A 71 12.13 -5.08 13.74
C GLN A 71 10.70 -4.59 14.02
N LEU A 72 10.16 -3.71 13.19
CA LEU A 72 8.78 -3.25 13.31
C LEU A 72 7.78 -4.38 13.06
N PHE A 73 8.04 -5.24 12.06
CA PHE A 73 7.22 -6.44 11.84
C PHE A 73 7.34 -7.43 13.00
N GLN A 74 8.53 -7.58 13.61
CA GLN A 74 8.70 -8.36 14.83
C GLN A 74 7.88 -7.85 16.01
N LEU A 75 7.67 -6.53 16.09
CA LEU A 75 6.84 -5.92 17.12
C LEU A 75 5.34 -6.15 16.86
N LEU A 76 4.91 -6.00 15.60
CA LEU A 76 3.48 -5.98 15.25
C LEU A 76 2.90 -7.38 14.99
N PHE A 77 3.68 -8.30 14.43
CA PHE A 77 3.16 -9.58 13.94
C PHE A 77 3.38 -10.71 14.97
N PRO A 78 2.51 -11.74 14.97
CA PRO A 78 2.75 -12.95 15.74
C PRO A 78 4.09 -13.62 15.37
N LYS A 79 4.77 -14.22 16.35
CA LYS A 79 6.09 -14.86 16.14
C LYS A 79 6.03 -16.01 15.15
N GLU A 80 4.90 -16.69 15.07
CA GLU A 80 4.65 -17.81 14.17
C GLU A 80 4.73 -17.37 12.70
N GLU A 81 4.26 -16.16 12.39
CA GLU A 81 4.26 -15.61 11.03
C GLU A 81 5.68 -15.25 10.55
N LEU A 82 6.57 -14.97 11.50
CA LEU A 82 7.98 -14.63 11.31
C LEU A 82 8.91 -15.85 11.40
N SER A 83 8.37 -17.02 11.76
CA SER A 83 9.17 -18.23 11.88
C SER A 83 9.71 -18.67 10.52
N GLY A 84 11.01 -19.03 10.49
CA GLY A 84 11.70 -19.47 9.27
C GLY A 84 12.55 -18.40 8.57
N TYR A 85 12.44 -17.12 8.95
CA TYR A 85 13.29 -16.07 8.40
C TYR A 85 14.58 -15.91 9.20
N LEU A 86 15.71 -15.77 8.48
CA LEU A 86 17.03 -15.60 9.08
C LEU A 86 17.22 -14.17 9.58
N THR A 87 17.02 -13.94 10.88
CA THR A 87 17.25 -12.66 11.56
C THR A 87 18.66 -12.10 11.33
N ASN A 88 19.64 -12.98 11.09
CA ASN A 88 21.04 -12.61 10.88
C ASN A 88 21.26 -11.76 9.61
N LEU A 89 20.36 -11.87 8.62
CA LEU A 89 20.44 -11.06 7.41
C LEU A 89 20.20 -9.57 7.66
N PHE A 90 19.58 -9.21 8.79
CA PHE A 90 19.23 -7.83 9.14
C PHE A 90 20.21 -7.18 10.14
N ILE A 91 21.35 -7.83 10.42
CA ILE A 91 22.36 -7.37 11.41
C ILE A 91 23.43 -6.48 10.75
N GLU A 92 23.70 -6.62 9.45
CA GLU A 92 24.69 -5.81 8.73
C GLU A 92 24.02 -4.78 7.82
N ASN A 93 23.93 -3.53 8.30
CA ASN A 93 23.64 -2.38 7.43
C ASN A 93 24.93 -1.98 6.70
N LYS A 94 25.15 -2.51 5.50
CA LYS A 94 26.03 -1.80 4.55
C LYS A 94 25.18 -0.72 3.91
N GLU A 95 25.58 0.53 4.12
CA GLU A 95 24.95 1.70 3.51
C GLU A 95 24.84 1.52 2.00
N ILE A 96 23.71 1.93 1.43
CA ILE A 96 23.56 2.04 -0.03
C ILE A 96 24.45 3.21 -0.44
N HIS A 97 25.63 2.93 -0.98
CA HIS A 97 26.50 3.98 -1.51
C HIS A 97 25.95 4.45 -2.87
N THR A 98 25.35 5.63 -2.87
CA THR A 98 25.10 6.42 -4.08
C THR A 98 26.37 7.16 -4.47
N GLU A 99 27.13 6.61 -5.41
CA GLU A 99 28.15 7.37 -6.13
C GLU A 99 27.49 8.08 -7.32
N ILE A 100 28.07 9.23 -7.73
CA ILE A 100 27.50 10.23 -8.65
C ILE A 100 27.10 9.66 -10.04
N GLU A 101 27.54 8.45 -10.38
CA GLU A 101 27.22 7.77 -11.65
C GLU A 101 26.62 6.35 -11.50
N SER A 102 26.51 5.79 -10.29
CA SER A 102 25.92 4.46 -10.09
C SER A 102 25.42 4.21 -8.67
N VAL A 103 24.22 3.64 -8.55
CA VAL A 103 23.68 3.12 -7.29
C VAL A 103 24.21 1.70 -7.09
N HIS A 104 25.09 1.49 -6.12
CA HIS A 104 25.51 0.14 -5.76
C HIS A 104 24.58 -0.44 -4.69
N ILE A 105 23.74 -1.40 -5.09
CA ILE A 105 22.80 -2.07 -4.19
C ILE A 105 23.38 -3.43 -3.83
N SER A 106 23.60 -3.67 -2.54
CA SER A 106 24.13 -4.95 -2.09
C SER A 106 23.13 -6.08 -2.34
N GLN A 107 23.62 -7.27 -2.69
CA GLN A 107 22.76 -8.46 -2.78
C GLN A 107 22.04 -8.77 -1.46
N THR A 108 22.65 -8.40 -0.33
CA THR A 108 22.04 -8.52 1.00
C THR A 108 20.78 -7.65 1.10
N THR A 109 20.85 -6.40 0.66
CA THR A 109 19.70 -5.47 0.66
C THR A 109 18.56 -6.00 -0.20
N LEU A 110 18.86 -6.54 -1.40
CA LEU A 110 17.83 -7.14 -2.26
C LEU A 110 17.12 -8.32 -1.57
N LYS A 111 17.89 -9.21 -0.91
CA LYS A 111 17.31 -10.33 -0.15
C LYS A 111 16.49 -9.87 1.06
N GLN A 112 16.93 -8.82 1.75
CA GLN A 112 16.15 -8.24 2.85
C GLN A 112 14.80 -7.71 2.34
N ILE A 113 14.77 -7.06 1.17
CA ILE A 113 13.54 -6.56 0.53
C ILE A 113 12.60 -7.73 0.16
N GLU A 114 13.12 -8.81 -0.39
CA GLU A 114 12.33 -10.02 -0.71
C GLU A 114 11.67 -10.60 0.54
N ILE A 115 12.45 -10.72 1.63
CA ILE A 115 11.94 -11.23 2.91
C ILE A 115 10.86 -10.31 3.51
N LEU A 116 11.06 -8.99 3.49
CA LEU A 116 10.05 -8.03 3.96
C LEU A 116 8.75 -8.14 3.17
N THR A 117 8.87 -8.32 1.85
CA THR A 117 7.73 -8.50 0.95
C THR A 117 6.97 -9.77 1.29
N GLU A 118 7.67 -10.90 1.46
CA GLU A 118 7.05 -12.19 1.80
C GLU A 118 6.36 -12.15 3.18
N ILE A 119 7.02 -11.56 4.19
CA ILE A 119 6.45 -11.41 5.53
C ILE A 119 5.15 -10.61 5.50
N LEU A 120 5.15 -9.46 4.81
CA LEU A 120 3.97 -8.61 4.73
C LEU A 120 2.84 -9.30 3.95
N ASP A 121 3.12 -9.87 2.79
CA ASP A 121 2.14 -10.59 1.97
C ASP A 121 1.53 -11.77 2.74
N ARG A 122 2.36 -12.53 3.47
CA ARG A 122 1.90 -13.59 4.36
C ARG A 122 0.94 -13.07 5.43
N HIS A 123 1.31 -12.01 6.16
CA HIS A 123 0.44 -11.41 7.18
C HIS A 123 -0.91 -10.96 6.59
N LEU A 124 -0.87 -10.26 5.45
CA LEU A 124 -2.06 -9.77 4.77
C LEU A 124 -2.97 -10.91 4.31
N ARG A 125 -2.43 -12.00 3.76
CA ARG A 125 -3.22 -13.19 3.37
C ARG A 125 -3.90 -13.89 4.54
N PHE A 126 -3.23 -13.97 5.69
CA PHE A 126 -3.77 -14.68 6.85
C PHE A 126 -4.77 -13.85 7.67
N ARG A 127 -4.57 -12.54 7.74
CA ARG A 127 -5.29 -11.66 8.68
C ARG A 127 -6.26 -10.70 8.01
N VAL A 128 -6.19 -10.56 6.69
CA VAL A 128 -6.97 -9.57 5.95
C VAL A 128 -7.64 -10.21 4.73
N THR A 129 -8.86 -9.81 4.41
CA THR A 129 -9.39 -9.93 3.05
C THR A 129 -8.47 -9.14 2.10
N LEU A 130 -7.76 -9.89 1.24
CA LEU A 130 -6.66 -9.46 0.36
C LEU A 130 -6.91 -8.20 -0.50
N ASN A 131 -8.17 -7.76 -0.63
CA ASN A 131 -8.57 -6.68 -1.52
C ASN A 131 -8.70 -5.30 -0.84
N THR A 132 -8.22 -5.14 0.41
CA THR A 132 -8.39 -3.89 1.17
C THR A 132 -7.10 -3.10 1.41
N PHE A 133 -5.97 -3.50 0.82
CA PHE A 133 -4.70 -2.80 0.96
C PHE A 133 -4.05 -2.53 -0.40
N PRO A 134 -3.45 -1.34 -0.58
CA PRO A 134 -2.66 -1.07 -1.77
C PRO A 134 -1.41 -1.97 -1.79
N TYR A 135 -1.01 -2.41 -2.99
CA TYR A 135 0.26 -3.12 -3.16
C TYR A 135 1.43 -2.17 -2.85
N LEU A 136 2.26 -2.58 -1.88
CA LEU A 136 3.47 -1.88 -1.46
C LEU A 136 4.70 -2.47 -2.16
N ASN A 137 5.44 -1.63 -2.86
CA ASN A 137 6.68 -1.99 -3.52
C ASN A 137 7.89 -1.54 -2.67
N PHE A 138 8.43 -2.46 -1.88
CA PHE A 138 9.60 -2.20 -1.05
C PHE A 138 10.86 -1.85 -1.83
N TYR A 139 11.03 -2.30 -3.08
CA TYR A 139 12.16 -1.87 -3.91
C TYR A 139 12.09 -0.38 -4.20
N LYS A 140 10.93 0.11 -4.63
CA LYS A 140 10.68 1.55 -4.87
C LYS A 140 10.86 2.37 -3.60
N LEU A 141 10.30 1.89 -2.49
CA LEU A 141 10.43 2.57 -1.21
C LEU A 141 11.89 2.68 -0.75
N ILE A 142 12.63 1.58 -0.71
CA ILE A 142 13.93 1.49 -0.02
C ILE A 142 15.08 1.97 -0.91
N ILE A 143 15.05 1.69 -2.21
CA ILE A 143 16.14 2.06 -3.12
C ILE A 143 15.95 3.47 -3.67
N PHE A 144 14.70 3.86 -3.93
CA PHE A 144 14.38 5.11 -4.61
C PHE A 144 13.72 6.16 -3.70
N ASN A 145 13.51 5.85 -2.41
CA ASN A 145 12.83 6.74 -1.46
C ASN A 145 11.50 7.27 -2.00
N ASP A 146 10.74 6.40 -2.67
CA ASP A 146 9.47 6.76 -3.32
C ASP A 146 8.40 7.16 -2.29
N TYR A 147 7.94 8.40 -2.35
CA TYR A 147 6.96 8.96 -1.42
C TYR A 147 5.58 8.33 -1.55
N ALA A 148 5.19 7.89 -2.76
CA ALA A 148 3.92 7.20 -2.93
C ALA A 148 3.94 5.84 -2.23
N GLU A 149 5.06 5.12 -2.29
CA GLU A 149 5.25 3.86 -1.54
C GLU A 149 5.39 4.10 -0.03
N LEU A 150 6.02 5.21 0.39
CA LEU A 150 6.09 5.60 1.79
C LEU A 150 4.70 5.84 2.38
N LYS A 151 3.84 6.56 1.65
CA LYS A 151 2.43 6.76 2.04
C LYS A 151 1.72 5.43 2.22
N LYS A 152 1.87 4.50 1.27
CA LYS A 152 1.27 3.15 1.36
C LYS A 152 1.81 2.37 2.56
N LEU A 153 3.11 2.40 2.81
CA LEU A 153 3.71 1.77 3.99
C LEU A 153 3.05 2.29 5.26
N CYS A 154 2.94 3.61 5.41
CA CYS A 154 2.34 4.23 6.58
C CYS A 154 0.87 3.83 6.76
N GLN A 155 0.09 3.81 5.67
CA GLN A 155 -1.30 3.34 5.69
C GLN A 155 -1.42 1.87 6.12
N ILE A 156 -0.56 1.02 5.55
CA ILE A 156 -0.51 -0.42 5.87
C ILE A 156 -0.16 -0.64 7.33
N VAL A 157 0.95 -0.04 7.78
CA VAL A 157 1.45 -0.18 9.16
C VAL A 157 0.44 0.34 10.17
N PHE A 158 -0.16 1.51 9.92
CA PHE A 158 -1.16 2.07 10.82
C PHE A 158 -2.38 1.16 10.94
N LYS A 159 -2.90 0.65 9.83
CA LYS A 159 -4.06 -0.24 9.82
C LYS A 159 -3.73 -1.61 10.43
N ILE A 160 -2.55 -2.17 10.18
CA ILE A 160 -2.13 -3.40 10.87
C ILE A 160 -2.02 -3.15 12.37
N GLY A 161 -1.29 -2.11 12.77
CA GLY A 161 -1.07 -1.79 14.18
C GLY A 161 -2.33 -1.40 14.95
N THR A 162 -3.44 -1.07 14.27
CA THR A 162 -4.74 -0.78 14.91
C THR A 162 -5.77 -1.89 14.80
N PHE A 163 -5.67 -2.81 13.82
CA PHE A 163 -6.72 -3.82 13.58
C PHE A 163 -6.24 -5.28 13.61
N THR A 164 -5.06 -5.61 13.08
CA THR A 164 -4.65 -7.01 12.86
C THR A 164 -3.42 -7.43 13.65
N SER A 165 -2.67 -6.46 14.20
CA SER A 165 -1.48 -6.72 15.01
C SER A 165 -1.83 -7.32 16.37
N ILE A 166 -0.85 -7.99 16.98
CA ILE A 166 -0.96 -8.49 18.37
C ILE A 166 -1.10 -7.36 19.39
N LEU A 167 -0.75 -6.12 19.00
CA LEU A 167 -0.82 -4.91 19.81
C LEU A 167 -1.97 -4.00 19.40
N SER A 168 -2.92 -4.45 18.59
CA SER A 168 -4.02 -3.64 18.01
C SER A 168 -4.79 -2.80 19.03
N ALA A 169 -5.18 -3.40 20.17
CA ALA A 169 -5.84 -2.68 21.25
C ALA A 169 -4.97 -1.55 21.84
N LYS A 170 -3.65 -1.77 21.97
CA LYS A 170 -2.71 -0.74 22.41
C LYS A 170 -2.50 0.31 21.33
N GLY A 171 -2.39 -0.08 20.07
CA GLY A 171 -2.23 0.84 18.94
C GLY A 171 -3.40 1.83 18.83
N LEU A 172 -4.63 1.36 19.02
CA LEU A 172 -5.81 2.23 19.11
C LEU A 172 -5.74 3.20 20.29
N ALA A 173 -5.30 2.74 21.47
CA ALA A 173 -5.13 3.60 22.63
C ALA A 173 -4.00 4.63 22.45
N TYR A 174 -2.87 4.22 21.86
CA TYR A 174 -1.73 5.10 21.62
C TYR A 174 -2.00 6.20 20.61
N PHE A 175 -2.92 5.97 19.68
CA PHE A 175 -3.40 7.03 18.80
C PHE A 175 -4.00 8.22 19.58
N GLU A 176 -4.62 7.98 20.74
CA GLU A 176 -5.20 9.04 21.57
C GLU A 176 -4.19 9.88 22.33
N PHE A 177 -2.94 9.41 22.48
CA PHE A 177 -1.88 10.17 23.17
C PHE A 177 -1.06 11.08 22.24
N LEU A 178 -1.30 10.97 20.92
CA LEU A 178 -0.68 11.85 19.94
C LEU A 178 -1.10 13.31 20.10
N THR A 179 -0.28 14.21 19.58
CA THR A 179 -0.62 15.62 19.45
C THR A 179 -1.83 15.80 18.52
N ASP A 180 -2.59 16.88 18.70
CA ASP A 180 -3.74 17.17 17.83
C ASP A 180 -3.33 17.31 16.36
N ASN A 181 -2.13 17.85 16.11
CA ASN A 181 -1.56 17.95 14.76
C ASN A 181 -1.34 16.56 14.14
N ASP A 182 -0.65 15.66 14.85
CA ASP A 182 -0.35 14.32 14.34
C ASP A 182 -1.63 13.51 14.12
N LYS A 183 -2.62 13.65 15.01
CA LYS A 183 -3.95 13.04 14.84
C LYS A 183 -4.64 13.55 13.57
N GLN A 184 -4.62 14.86 13.33
CA GLN A 184 -5.23 15.46 12.14
C GLN A 184 -4.57 14.94 10.86
N VAL A 185 -3.24 14.97 10.79
CA VAL A 185 -2.49 14.49 9.63
C VAL A 185 -2.79 13.00 9.39
N ILE A 186 -2.73 12.15 10.41
CA ILE A 186 -3.05 10.73 10.24
C ILE A 186 -4.48 10.52 9.75
N ASN A 187 -5.45 11.30 10.26
CA ASN A 187 -6.84 11.18 9.86
C ASN A 187 -7.11 11.64 8.42
N GLN A 188 -6.33 12.58 7.88
CA GLN A 188 -6.44 13.01 6.48
C GLN A 188 -6.06 11.88 5.50
N PHE A 189 -5.14 11.01 5.89
CA PHE A 189 -4.64 9.90 5.08
C PHE A 189 -5.32 8.55 5.36
N LYS A 190 -6.24 8.51 6.33
CA LYS A 190 -7.15 7.38 6.51
C LYS A 190 -8.13 7.37 5.33
N GLU A 191 -8.10 6.31 4.53
CA GLU A 191 -9.20 6.05 3.60
C GLU A 191 -10.52 6.03 4.40
N PRO A 192 -11.60 6.63 3.87
CA PRO A 192 -12.88 6.59 4.53
C PRO A 192 -13.25 5.12 4.72
N ILE A 193 -13.31 4.69 5.98
CA ILE A 193 -13.87 3.39 6.35
C ILE A 193 -15.27 3.41 5.73
N ILE A 194 -15.46 2.66 4.63
CA ILE A 194 -16.80 2.39 4.11
C ILE A 194 -17.50 1.72 5.27
N LYS A 195 -18.32 2.50 5.98
CA LYS A 195 -19.18 2.01 7.03
C LYS A 195 -20.16 1.11 6.30
N THR A 196 -19.87 -0.18 6.25
CA THR A 196 -20.90 -1.18 6.03
C THR A 196 -21.92 -0.92 7.13
N LYS A 197 -22.96 -0.16 6.79
CA LYS A 197 -24.15 -0.06 7.62
C LYS A 197 -24.56 -1.51 7.78
N LYS A 198 -24.45 -2.02 9.01
CA LYS A 198 -25.10 -3.27 9.40
C LYS A 198 -26.57 -3.05 9.13
N ASN A 199 -27.04 -3.42 7.94
CA ASN A 199 -28.44 -3.59 7.66
C ASN A 199 -28.88 -4.75 8.56
N LYS A 200 -29.38 -4.37 9.74
CA LYS A 200 -30.37 -5.16 10.45
C LYS A 200 -31.47 -5.43 9.43
N TYR A 201 -31.54 -6.64 8.92
CA TYR A 201 -32.75 -7.12 8.25
C TYR A 201 -33.63 -7.82 9.29
N PRO A 202 -34.62 -7.15 9.89
CA PRO A 202 -35.76 -7.82 10.48
C PRO A 202 -36.71 -8.22 9.35
N GLY A 203 -36.82 -9.52 9.09
CA GLY A 203 -37.95 -10.10 8.36
C GLY A 203 -37.73 -10.26 6.86
N LEU A 204 -37.32 -11.47 6.47
CA LEU A 204 -37.87 -12.09 5.26
C LEU A 204 -39.40 -11.98 5.32
N ARG A 205 -39.98 -11.22 4.40
CA ARG A 205 -41.28 -11.57 3.85
C ARG A 205 -41.11 -11.70 2.35
N GLU A 206 -41.18 -12.95 1.92
CA GLU A 206 -41.60 -13.35 0.59
C GLU A 206 -42.82 -12.52 0.18
N LYS A 207 -42.79 -11.95 -1.04
CA LYS A 207 -43.88 -12.06 -2.01
C LYS A 207 -43.53 -11.40 -3.36
N SER A 208 -43.53 -12.27 -4.37
CA SER A 208 -43.99 -12.07 -5.76
C SER A 208 -43.27 -11.06 -6.66
N MET A 209 -42.45 -11.59 -7.59
CA MET A 209 -42.48 -11.20 -9.02
C MET A 209 -43.81 -11.69 -9.67
N PRO A 210 -44.20 -11.25 -10.89
CA PRO A 210 -43.77 -10.09 -11.69
C PRO A 210 -44.95 -9.30 -12.31
N GLN A 211 -44.70 -8.21 -13.06
CA GLN A 211 -45.12 -8.12 -14.47
C GLN A 211 -44.53 -6.92 -15.22
N THR A 212 -44.13 -7.22 -16.45
CA THR A 212 -43.68 -6.38 -17.57
C THR A 212 -44.77 -5.41 -18.02
N GLU A 213 -44.41 -4.17 -18.43
CA GLU A 213 -44.96 -3.48 -19.63
C GLU A 213 -44.30 -2.10 -19.92
N THR A 214 -43.61 -2.04 -21.07
CA THR A 214 -43.56 -0.97 -22.12
C THR A 214 -43.26 0.52 -21.85
N ASN A 215 -42.17 0.96 -22.52
CA ASN A 215 -41.95 2.17 -23.37
C ASN A 215 -42.22 3.60 -22.84
N SER A 216 -41.21 4.48 -22.95
CA SER A 216 -41.24 5.59 -23.93
C SER A 216 -39.97 6.47 -23.89
N ASP A 217 -39.41 6.65 -25.09
CA ASP A 217 -38.57 7.73 -25.62
C ASP A 217 -38.45 9.04 -24.83
N TYR A 218 -37.20 9.50 -24.65
CA TYR A 218 -36.85 10.93 -24.72
C TYR A 218 -35.48 11.10 -25.39
N GLU A 219 -35.50 11.78 -26.52
CA GLU A 219 -34.34 12.22 -27.30
C GLU A 219 -34.15 13.73 -27.03
N SER A 220 -32.95 14.21 -26.71
CA SER A 220 -32.48 15.59 -27.00
C SER A 220 -31.00 15.81 -26.62
N THR A 221 -30.16 15.80 -27.64
CA THR A 221 -28.92 16.56 -27.92
C THR A 221 -28.42 17.64 -26.94
N ASP A 222 -27.17 17.52 -26.46
CA ASP A 222 -26.05 18.44 -26.77
C ASP A 222 -24.66 17.90 -26.28
N PRO A 223 -23.51 18.36 -26.84
CA PRO A 223 -22.25 17.61 -26.85
C PRO A 223 -21.26 18.00 -25.73
N LYS A 224 -20.39 17.03 -25.39
CA LYS A 224 -19.31 17.07 -24.36
C LYS A 224 -19.80 16.85 -22.93
N SER A 225 -20.22 15.63 -22.65
CA SER A 225 -20.10 15.05 -21.31
C SER A 225 -19.16 13.86 -21.46
N GLU A 226 -17.94 13.96 -20.92
CA GLU A 226 -17.15 12.77 -20.60
C GLU A 226 -18.04 11.90 -19.72
N SER A 227 -18.58 10.81 -20.29
CA SER A 227 -19.46 9.91 -19.55
C SER A 227 -18.61 9.17 -18.51
N CYS A 228 -18.44 9.81 -17.36
CA CYS A 228 -18.09 9.12 -16.14
C CYS A 228 -19.27 8.20 -15.84
N TYR A 229 -19.19 6.94 -16.29
CA TYR A 229 -20.13 5.90 -15.88
C TYR A 229 -20.00 5.77 -14.36
N LEU A 230 -20.84 6.50 -13.63
CA LEU A 230 -21.06 6.30 -12.21
C LEU A 230 -21.89 5.03 -12.07
N MET A 231 -21.19 3.91 -11.93
CA MET A 231 -21.80 2.61 -11.67
C MET A 231 -22.68 2.74 -10.42
N GLN A 232 -23.96 2.40 -10.56
CA GLN A 232 -24.92 2.52 -9.47
C GLN A 232 -24.66 1.41 -8.44
N GLU A 233 -24.97 1.66 -7.17
CA GLU A 233 -24.71 0.72 -6.06
C GLU A 233 -25.34 -0.66 -6.33
N GLU A 234 -26.52 -0.69 -6.94
CA GLU A 234 -27.22 -1.90 -7.36
C GLU A 234 -26.48 -2.67 -8.49
N GLU A 235 -25.85 -1.95 -9.42
CA GLU A 235 -25.04 -2.57 -10.49
C GLU A 235 -23.75 -3.18 -9.92
N LEU A 236 -23.13 -2.52 -8.93
CA LEU A 236 -21.95 -3.03 -8.25
C LEU A 236 -22.29 -4.24 -7.36
N GLU A 237 -23.44 -4.24 -6.70
CA GLU A 237 -23.93 -5.39 -5.93
C GLU A 237 -24.23 -6.58 -6.84
N ALA A 238 -24.85 -6.35 -8.01
CA ALA A 238 -25.08 -7.38 -9.00
C ALA A 238 -23.76 -7.98 -9.51
N LEU A 239 -22.76 -7.14 -9.81
CA LEU A 239 -21.43 -7.57 -10.23
C LEU A 239 -20.72 -8.40 -9.17
N ASN A 240 -20.77 -7.99 -7.91
CA ASN A 240 -20.17 -8.75 -6.80
C ASN A 240 -20.86 -10.09 -6.58
N TRP A 241 -22.19 -10.14 -6.74
CA TRP A 241 -22.93 -11.39 -6.68
C TRP A 241 -22.55 -12.33 -7.82
N GLU A 242 -22.44 -11.84 -9.05
CA GLU A 242 -21.99 -12.62 -10.20
C GLU A 242 -20.57 -13.18 -9.99
N ILE A 243 -19.64 -12.34 -9.52
CA ILE A 243 -18.26 -12.76 -9.21
C ILE A 243 -18.26 -13.89 -8.18
N SER A 244 -19.08 -13.79 -7.11
CA SER A 244 -19.19 -14.82 -6.09
C SER A 244 -19.71 -16.17 -6.64
N ILE A 245 -20.59 -16.13 -7.64
CA ILE A 245 -21.04 -17.35 -8.32
C ILE A 245 -19.91 -17.98 -9.11
N PHE A 246 -19.14 -17.18 -9.87
CA PHE A 246 -18.01 -17.69 -10.65
C PHE A 246 -16.91 -18.26 -9.77
N GLU A 247 -16.58 -17.62 -8.65
CA GLU A 247 -15.59 -18.14 -7.70
C GLU A 247 -16.03 -19.49 -7.11
N ASN A 248 -17.30 -19.62 -6.73
CA ASN A 248 -17.84 -20.89 -6.24
C ASN A 248 -17.84 -21.98 -7.33
N LEU A 249 -18.07 -21.61 -8.59
CA LEU A 249 -18.04 -22.54 -9.71
C LEU A 249 -16.61 -23.01 -10.00
N ILE A 250 -15.65 -22.08 -10.03
CA ILE A 250 -14.22 -22.36 -10.21
C ILE A 250 -13.72 -23.27 -9.08
N TYR A 251 -14.11 -22.98 -7.84
CA TYR A 251 -13.74 -23.80 -6.70
C TYR A 251 -14.30 -25.22 -6.79
N LYS A 252 -15.56 -25.38 -7.21
CA LYS A 252 -16.16 -26.71 -7.43
C LYS A 252 -15.47 -27.46 -8.56
N LEU A 253 -15.19 -26.81 -9.68
CA LEU A 253 -14.50 -27.42 -10.82
C LEU A 253 -13.07 -27.83 -10.47
N ALA A 254 -12.32 -26.96 -9.77
CA ALA A 254 -10.97 -27.27 -9.29
C ALA A 254 -10.97 -28.50 -8.38
N LYS A 255 -11.96 -28.60 -7.49
CA LYS A 255 -12.12 -29.74 -6.57
C LYS A 255 -12.56 -31.03 -7.27
N GLU A 256 -13.31 -30.94 -8.36
CA GLU A 256 -13.69 -32.09 -9.18
C GLU A 256 -12.53 -32.58 -10.08
N MET A 257 -11.61 -31.69 -10.46
CA MET A 257 -10.40 -32.05 -11.23
C MET A 257 -9.28 -32.66 -10.38
N GLU A 258 -9.33 -32.52 -9.05
CA GLU A 258 -8.38 -33.12 -8.10
C GLU A 258 -8.80 -34.53 -7.60
N ASN A 259 -9.97 -35.04 -8.01
CA ASN A 259 -10.42 -36.42 -7.77
C ASN A 259 -10.39 -37.26 -9.06
#